data_AF-A0A2V9KAW7-F1
#
_entry.id   AF-A0A2V9KAW7-F1
#
_cell.length_a   1.000
_cell.length_b   1.000
_cell.length_c   1.000
_cell.angle_alpha   90.00
_cell.angle_beta   90.00
_cell.angle_gamma   90.00
#
_symmetry.space_group_name_H-M   'P 1'
#
loop_
_entity.id
_entity.type
_entity.pdbx_description
1 polymer ?
#
loop_
_entity_poly.entity_id
_entity_poly.type
_entity_poly.pdbx_seq_one_letter_code
_entity_poly.pdbx_strand_id
1 'polypeptide(L)'
;HWLKVRTLGTRSNRSGIGTRIECITGNHQQIDETRRGAGYASQNDLRVHFGLGKAVEVNRLEIHWPSGHVDFLENVRADRVISVEEGKGTVRSFNSPPPES
;
A
#
# COMPACT_ATOMS: atom_id res chain seq x y z
N HIS A 1 -15.09 -3.22 1.30
CA HIS A 1 -13.73 -3.79 1.27
C HIS A 1 -12.67 -2.71 1.22
N TRP A 2 -11.52 -2.94 1.84
CA TRP A 2 -10.42 -1.98 1.92
C TRP A 2 -9.05 -2.66 1.85
N LEU A 3 -8.00 -1.94 1.47
CA LEU A 3 -6.62 -2.42 1.56
C LEU A 3 -5.73 -1.29 2.08
N LYS A 4 -4.91 -1.58 3.08
CA LYS A 4 -3.86 -0.66 3.52
C LYS A 4 -2.50 -1.19 3.09
N VAL A 5 -1.73 -0.35 2.41
CA VAL A 5 -0.39 -0.67 1.94
C VAL A 5 0.61 0.16 2.72
N ARG A 6 1.50 -0.52 3.44
CA ARG A 6 2.66 0.09 4.10
C ARG A 6 3.87 -0.15 3.22
N THR A 7 4.54 0.92 2.81
CA THR A 7 5.78 0.84 2.04
C THR A 7 6.98 0.87 2.98
N LEU A 8 7.93 -0.04 2.78
CA LEU A 8 9.19 -0.12 3.50
C LEU A 8 10.32 0.10 2.49
N GLY A 9 10.85 1.32 2.43
CA GLY A 9 11.97 1.65 1.56
C GLY A 9 13.27 1.00 2.06
N THR A 10 14.09 0.52 1.15
CA THR A 10 15.41 -0.06 1.45
C THR A 10 16.52 0.78 0.82
N ARG A 11 16.52 0.90 -0.51
CA ARG A 11 17.41 1.80 -1.27
C ARG A 11 16.90 3.24 -1.24
N SER A 12 15.58 3.39 -1.36
CA SER A 12 14.88 4.64 -1.13
C SER A 12 14.92 4.99 0.37
N ASN A 13 14.50 6.21 0.74
CA ASN A 13 14.39 6.56 2.17
C ASN A 13 13.56 5.50 2.91
N ARG A 14 13.95 5.11 4.14
CA ARG A 14 13.36 3.96 4.88
C ARG A 14 11.83 3.98 4.98
N SER A 15 11.28 5.19 4.94
CA SER A 15 9.86 5.49 4.99
C SER A 15 9.10 5.30 3.66
N GLY A 16 9.77 5.02 2.54
CA GLY A 16 9.12 4.86 1.24
C GLY A 16 8.40 6.12 0.73
N ILE A 17 8.75 7.31 1.22
CA ILE A 17 8.08 8.57 0.85
C ILE A 17 8.28 8.87 -0.64
N GLY A 18 7.22 9.27 -1.33
CA GLY A 18 7.20 9.45 -2.78
C GLY A 18 6.98 8.15 -3.55
N THR A 19 6.73 7.03 -2.87
CA THR A 19 6.34 5.78 -3.54
C THR A 19 4.92 5.92 -4.04
N ARG A 20 4.75 5.79 -5.36
CA ARG A 20 3.45 5.79 -6.03
C ARG A 20 2.92 4.36 -6.08
N ILE A 21 1.70 4.17 -5.60
CA ILE A 21 1.03 2.88 -5.53
C ILE A 21 -0.23 2.95 -6.38
N GLU A 22 -0.32 2.03 -7.32
CA GLU A 22 -1.43 1.89 -8.24
C GLU A 22 -2.17 0.59 -7.92
N CYS A 23 -3.44 0.70 -7.58
CA CYS A 23 -4.31 -0.37 -7.15
C CYS A 23 -5.40 -0.60 -8.20
N ILE A 24 -5.35 -1.76 -8.87
CA ILE A 24 -6.27 -2.15 -9.93
C ILE A 24 -7.17 -3.28 -9.41
N THR A 25 -8.48 -3.01 -9.37
CA THR A 25 -9.55 -3.92 -8.95
C THR A 25 -10.61 -4.03 -10.04
N GLY A 26 -10.61 -5.12 -10.80
CA GLY A 26 -11.54 -5.38 -11.90
C GLY A 26 -11.55 -4.21 -12.89
N ASN A 27 -12.64 -3.44 -12.85
CA ASN A 27 -12.85 -2.30 -13.74
C ASN A 27 -12.45 -0.95 -13.12
N HIS A 28 -11.88 -0.95 -11.91
CA HIS A 28 -11.52 0.26 -11.15
C HIS A 28 -10.01 0.31 -10.93
N GLN A 29 -9.45 1.50 -11.06
CA GLN A 29 -8.04 1.79 -10.83
C GLN A 29 -7.94 3.01 -9.91
N GLN A 30 -7.11 2.92 -8.89
CA GLN A 30 -6.83 4.00 -7.95
C GLN A 30 -5.33 4.18 -7.84
N ILE A 31 -4.89 5.42 -7.79
CA ILE A 31 -3.47 5.74 -7.66
C ILE A 31 -3.33 6.68 -6.48
N ASP A 32 -2.43 6.35 -5.58
CA ASP A 32 -2.10 7.20 -4.45
C ASP A 32 -0.60 7.09 -4.13
N GLU A 33 -0.07 8.06 -3.39
CA GLU A 33 1.35 8.18 -3.12
C GLU A 33 1.62 8.24 -1.62
N THR A 34 2.71 7.63 -1.18
CA THR A 34 3.17 7.71 0.20
C THR A 34 3.68 9.13 0.49
N ARG A 35 2.83 9.98 1.07
CA ARG A 35 3.18 11.37 1.45
C ARG A 35 3.60 11.46 2.92
N ARG A 36 4.47 12.42 3.24
CA ARG A 36 4.77 12.76 4.65
C ARG A 36 3.52 13.34 5.30
N GLY A 37 3.03 12.71 6.37
CA GLY A 37 1.98 13.29 7.21
C GLY A 37 2.50 14.57 7.89
N ALA A 38 1.89 15.72 7.60
CA ALA A 38 2.18 16.96 8.27
C ALA A 38 1.37 17.02 9.58
N GLY A 39 2.00 16.81 10.74
CA GLY A 39 1.29 16.95 12.01
C GLY A 39 2.13 16.56 13.23
N TYR A 40 2.33 17.53 14.12
CA TYR A 40 3.29 17.62 15.23
C TYR A 40 3.16 16.57 16.37
N ALA A 41 2.47 15.44 16.21
CA ALA A 41 2.21 14.51 17.33
C ALA A 41 1.94 13.02 17.01
N SER A 42 2.29 12.47 15.84
CA SER A 42 2.03 11.04 15.60
C SER A 42 3.12 10.39 14.75
N GLN A 43 3.86 9.47 15.37
CA GLN A 43 4.93 8.71 14.74
C GLN A 43 4.45 7.94 13.49
N ASN A 44 4.87 8.43 12.33
CA ASN A 44 5.35 7.64 11.19
C ASN A 44 4.44 6.51 10.67
N ASP A 45 3.11 6.68 10.65
CA ASP A 45 2.21 5.73 9.97
C ASP A 45 2.02 6.13 8.50
N LEU A 46 3.03 5.83 7.68
CA LEU A 46 3.03 6.08 6.24
C LEU A 46 2.30 4.97 5.48
N ARG A 47 1.01 4.82 5.74
CA ARG A 47 0.17 3.82 5.08
C ARG A 47 -0.76 4.50 4.08
N VAL A 48 -0.77 3.95 2.87
CA VAL A 48 -1.73 4.32 1.84
C VAL A 48 -2.99 3.47 2.03
N HIS A 49 -4.15 4.10 1.93
CA HIS A 49 -5.44 3.44 2.13
C HIS A 49 -6.27 3.46 0.85
N PHE A 50 -6.59 2.27 0.35
CA PHE A 50 -7.42 2.08 -0.83
C PHE A 50 -8.80 1.53 -0.42
N GLY A 51 -9.86 2.25 -0.79
CA GLY A 51 -11.22 1.76 -0.68
C GLY A 51 -11.56 0.89 -1.90
N LEU A 52 -11.81 -0.40 -1.70
CA LEU A 52 -12.05 -1.35 -2.81
C LEU A 52 -13.54 -1.55 -3.12
N GLY A 53 -14.43 -0.90 -2.35
CA GLY A 53 -15.88 -1.02 -2.55
C GLY A 53 -16.36 -2.46 -2.35
N LYS A 54 -16.88 -3.07 -3.44
CA LYS A 54 -17.36 -4.47 -3.48
C LYS A 54 -16.30 -5.48 -3.95
N ALA A 55 -15.10 -5.03 -4.34
CA ALA A 55 -14.03 -5.93 -4.75
C ALA A 55 -13.41 -6.61 -3.51
N VAL A 56 -13.39 -7.95 -3.51
CA VAL A 56 -12.82 -8.77 -2.42
C VAL A 56 -11.31 -8.96 -2.55
N GLU A 57 -10.73 -8.55 -3.66
CA GLU A 57 -9.30 -8.60 -3.95
C GLU A 57 -8.88 -7.53 -4.95
N VAL A 58 -7.61 -7.19 -4.93
CA VAL A 58 -6.91 -6.34 -5.91
C VAL A 58 -6.26 -7.27 -6.93
N ASN A 59 -6.61 -7.09 -8.20
CA ASN A 59 -6.06 -7.90 -9.28
C ASN A 59 -4.57 -7.62 -9.46
N ARG A 60 -4.20 -6.34 -9.45
CA ARG A 60 -2.82 -5.90 -9.60
C ARG A 60 -2.55 -4.66 -8.75
N LEU A 61 -1.45 -4.70 -8.02
CA LEU A 61 -0.92 -3.58 -7.26
C LEU A 61 0.50 -3.29 -7.77
N GLU A 62 0.70 -2.09 -8.30
CA GLU A 62 1.98 -1.65 -8.86
C GLU A 62 2.57 -0.61 -7.91
N ILE A 63 3.82 -0.82 -7.50
CA ILE A 63 4.49 0.01 -6.50
C ILE A 63 5.74 0.58 -7.16
N HIS A 64 5.65 1.85 -7.54
CA HIS A 64 6.73 2.60 -8.16
C HIS A 64 7.53 3.31 -7.07
N TRP A 65 8.73 2.81 -6.82
CA TRP A 65 9.62 3.36 -5.81
C TRP A 65 10.39 4.58 -6.35
N PRO A 66 10.74 5.55 -5.49
CA PRO A 66 11.56 6.70 -5.87
C PRO A 66 12.95 6.34 -6.43
N SER A 67 13.48 5.16 -6.08
CA SER A 67 14.72 4.64 -6.64
C SER A 67 14.64 4.24 -8.12
N GLY A 68 13.43 4.21 -8.69
CA GLY A 68 13.14 3.67 -10.02
C GLY A 68 12.83 2.17 -10.02
N HIS A 69 12.92 1.48 -8.88
CA HIS A 69 12.45 0.10 -8.76
C HIS A 69 10.92 0.05 -8.86
N VAL A 70 10.38 -1.02 -9.44
CA VAL A 70 8.93 -1.24 -9.50
C VAL A 70 8.63 -2.66 -9.01
N ASP A 71 7.77 -2.76 -8.01
CA ASP A 71 7.26 -4.04 -7.52
C ASP A 71 5.81 -4.26 -7.99
N PHE A 72 5.50 -5.49 -8.39
CA PHE A 72 4.17 -5.89 -8.80
C PHE A 72 3.64 -6.97 -7.86
N LEU A 73 2.41 -6.83 -7.40
CA LEU A 73 1.70 -7.81 -6.60
C LEU A 73 0.36 -8.10 -7.26
N GLU A 74 -0.06 -9.36 -7.29
CA GLU A 74 -1.31 -9.79 -7.90
C GLU A 74 -2.16 -10.56 -6.89
N ASN A 75 -3.48 -10.57 -7.11
CA ASN A 75 -4.45 -11.30 -6.29
C ASN A 75 -4.34 -10.97 -4.79
N VAL A 76 -4.17 -9.68 -4.47
CA VAL A 76 -4.03 -9.22 -3.08
C VAL A 76 -5.42 -9.13 -2.47
N ARG A 77 -5.73 -10.05 -1.55
CA ARG A 77 -7.01 -10.05 -0.83
C ARG A 77 -7.27 -8.72 -0.12
N ALA A 78 -8.53 -8.33 -0.10
CA ALA A 78 -9.01 -7.17 0.65
C ALA A 78 -9.00 -7.40 2.17
N ASP A 79 -9.42 -6.35 2.87
CA ASP A 79 -9.67 -6.23 4.31
C ASP A 79 -8.44 -6.61 5.15
N ARG A 80 -7.28 -6.08 4.74
CA ARG A 80 -6.00 -6.35 5.38
C ARG A 80 -5.01 -5.20 5.24
N VAL A 81 -3.96 -5.29 6.05
CA VAL A 81 -2.79 -4.45 5.92
C VAL A 81 -1.65 -5.30 5.35
N ILE A 82 -1.08 -4.87 4.24
CA ILE A 82 0.15 -5.47 3.71
C ILE A 82 1.32 -4.50 3.90
N SER A 83 2.49 -5.05 4.19
CA SER A 83 3.76 -4.32 4.18
C SER A 83 4.59 -4.84 3.02
N VAL A 84 4.97 -3.92 2.16
CA VAL A 84 5.75 -4.21 0.95
C VAL A 84 7.11 -3.56 1.11
N GLU A 85 8.15 -4.35 0.95
CA GLU A 85 9.53 -3.91 1.04
C GLU A 85 10.15 -3.82 -0.36
N GLU A 86 10.80 -2.70 -0.61
CA GLU A 86 11.42 -2.37 -1.90
C GLU A 86 12.40 -3.46 -2.34
N GLY A 87 12.11 -4.10 -3.48
CA GLY A 87 12.93 -5.16 -4.06
C GLY A 87 12.74 -6.54 -3.43
N LYS A 88 11.83 -6.67 -2.46
CA LYS A 88 11.46 -7.97 -1.87
C LYS A 88 9.99 -8.33 -2.06
N GLY A 89 9.12 -7.35 -2.34
CA GLY A 89 7.68 -7.57 -2.41
C GLY A 89 7.04 -7.64 -1.02
N THR A 90 5.95 -8.39 -0.87
CA THR A 90 5.18 -8.43 0.39
C THR A 90 5.96 -9.17 1.48
N VAL A 91 6.37 -8.47 2.53
CA VAL A 91 7.16 -9.03 3.64
C VAL A 91 6.32 -9.33 4.89
N ARG A 92 5.19 -8.64 5.05
CA ARG A 92 4.23 -8.89 6.14
C ARG A 92 2.81 -8.65 5.67
N SER A 93 1.90 -9.54 6.05
CA SER A 93 0.47 -9.34 5.86
C SER A 93 -0.25 -9.59 7.18
N PHE A 94 -1.02 -8.61 7.64
CA PHE A 94 -1.86 -8.74 8.82
C PHE A 94 -3.32 -8.67 8.39
N ASN A 95 -4.08 -9.71 8.72
CA ASN A 95 -5.53 -9.62 8.69
C ASN A 95 -5.93 -8.70 9.85
N SER A 96 -6.53 -7.55 9.54
CA SER A 96 -7.17 -6.74 10.57
C SER A 96 -8.67 -6.90 10.39
N PRO A 97 -9.44 -7.17 11.45
CA PRO A 97 -10.89 -7.07 11.36
C PRO A 97 -11.26 -5.67 10.85
N PRO A 98 -12.31 -5.53 10.03
CA PRO A 98 -12.80 -4.21 9.64
C PRO A 98 -13.04 -3.38 10.91
N PRO A 99 -12.72 -2.07 10.91
CA PRO A 99 -13.05 -1.24 12.05
C PRO A 99 -14.57 -1.33 12.26
N GLU A 100 -14.99 -1.89 13.40
CA GLU A 100 -16.39 -1.98 13.80
C GLU A 100 -16.98 -0.56 13.76
N SER A 101 -18.10 -0.38 13.04
CA SER A 101 -18.88 0.86 12.98
C SER A 101 -20.24 0.62 13.62
#